data_AF-R1D479-F1
#
_entry.id   AF-R1D479-F1
#
_cell.length_a   1.000
_cell.length_b   1.000
_cell.length_c   1.000
_cell.angle_alpha   90.00
_cell.angle_beta   90.00
_cell.angle_gamma   90.00
#
_symmetry.space_group_name_H-M   'P 1'
#
loop_
_entity.id
_entity.type
_entity.pdbx_description
1 polymer ?
#
loop_
_entity_poly.entity_id
_entity_poly.type
_entity_poly.pdbx_seq_one_letter_code
_entity_poly.pdbx_strand_id
1 'polypeptide(L)'
;MLRRLALTLTAAALLAAIAEARRLYRLCAALRHEIATQQSLRAAERAGRTVAERRLRRAASVVNPATCGYRPIGHIESCFVERRGTPRQGLLVPDARARLRLDPHAVQPAAALEGLEGFSHVWLIFEFHENTNAAKLRGSGG
;
A
#
# COMPACT_ATOMS: atom_id res chain seq x y z
N MET A 1 70.82 -9.70 -22.00
CA MET A 1 69.50 -9.87 -22.64
C MET A 1 68.36 -10.12 -21.64
N LEU A 2 68.49 -11.00 -20.64
CA LEU A 2 67.39 -11.33 -19.69
C LEU A 2 66.76 -10.14 -18.94
N ARG A 3 67.55 -9.16 -18.47
CA ARG A 3 67.01 -7.99 -17.72
C ARG A 3 66.06 -7.11 -18.54
N ARG A 4 66.30 -6.97 -19.85
CA ARG A 4 65.41 -6.19 -20.75
C ARG A 4 64.10 -6.93 -21.03
N LEU A 5 64.15 -8.26 -21.09
CA LEU A 5 62.95 -9.11 -21.23
C LEU A 5 62.09 -9.09 -19.95
N ALA A 6 62.71 -9.15 -18.77
CA ALA A 6 61.97 -9.06 -17.51
C ALA A 6 61.26 -7.70 -17.33
N LEU A 7 61.91 -6.59 -17.69
CA LEU A 7 61.32 -5.24 -17.58
C LEU A 7 60.15 -5.02 -18.54
N THR A 8 60.20 -5.61 -19.72
CA THR A 8 59.13 -5.49 -20.72
C THR A 8 57.92 -6.33 -20.36
N LEU A 9 58.13 -7.52 -19.79
CA LEU A 9 57.06 -8.37 -19.27
C LEU A 9 56.32 -7.72 -18.08
N THR A 10 57.04 -7.11 -17.14
CA THR A 10 56.40 -6.42 -15.99
C THR A 10 55.67 -5.16 -16.42
N ALA A 11 56.22 -4.38 -17.35
CA ALA A 11 55.55 -3.22 -17.92
C ALA A 11 54.25 -3.61 -18.67
N ALA A 12 54.29 -4.70 -19.44
CA ALA A 12 53.11 -5.22 -20.14
C ALA A 12 52.02 -5.70 -19.15
N ALA A 13 52.42 -6.40 -18.07
CA ALA A 13 51.49 -6.84 -17.03
C ALA A 13 50.83 -5.65 -16.30
N LEU A 14 51.61 -4.59 -15.99
CA LEU A 14 51.08 -3.36 -15.39
C LEU A 14 50.09 -2.64 -16.31
N LEU A 15 50.40 -2.53 -17.60
CA LEU A 15 49.50 -1.94 -18.59
C LEU A 15 48.19 -2.75 -18.73
N ALA A 16 48.29 -4.08 -18.73
CA ALA A 16 47.13 -4.96 -18.74
C ALA A 16 46.26 -4.79 -17.48
N ALA A 17 46.87 -4.70 -16.29
CA ALA A 17 46.16 -4.44 -15.04
C ALA A 17 45.45 -3.07 -15.03
N ILE A 18 46.11 -2.02 -15.56
CA ILE A 18 45.51 -0.69 -15.71
C ILE A 18 44.35 -0.72 -16.70
N ALA A 19 44.48 -1.45 -17.80
CA ALA A 19 43.42 -1.62 -18.79
C ALA A 19 42.20 -2.34 -18.19
N GLU A 20 42.41 -3.40 -17.42
CA GLU A 20 41.34 -4.13 -16.74
C GLU A 20 40.68 -3.28 -15.64
N ALA A 21 41.47 -2.55 -14.84
CA ALA A 21 40.93 -1.64 -13.84
C ALA A 21 40.04 -0.54 -14.49
N ARG A 22 40.47 0.01 -15.63
CA ARG A 22 39.67 0.97 -16.41
C ARG A 22 38.40 0.33 -16.98
N ARG A 23 38.48 -0.92 -17.47
CA ARG A 23 37.32 -1.68 -17.96
C ARG A 23 36.31 -1.92 -16.85
N LEU A 24 36.76 -2.40 -15.68
CA LEU A 24 35.92 -2.63 -14.51
C LEU A 24 35.28 -1.33 -14.02
N TYR A 25 36.04 -0.22 -13.97
CA TYR A 25 35.50 1.08 -13.59
C TYR A 25 34.39 1.55 -14.54
N ARG A 26 34.59 1.43 -15.85
CA ARG A 26 33.56 1.75 -16.86
C ARG A 26 32.32 0.89 -16.70
N LEU A 27 32.49 -0.40 -16.46
CA LEU A 27 31.37 -1.33 -16.27
C LEU A 27 30.59 -1.01 -14.98
N CYS A 28 31.27 -0.74 -13.88
CA CYS A 28 30.66 -0.26 -12.64
C CYS A 28 29.90 1.05 -12.84
N ALA A 29 30.47 2.01 -13.58
CA ALA A 29 29.81 3.28 -13.89
C ALA A 29 28.53 3.06 -14.72
N ALA A 30 28.59 2.20 -15.74
CA ALA A 30 27.43 1.85 -16.57
C ALA A 30 26.34 1.16 -15.75
N LEU A 31 26.69 0.19 -14.90
CA LEU A 31 25.73 -0.49 -14.02
C LEU A 31 25.09 0.47 -13.01
N ARG A 32 25.86 1.40 -12.45
CA ARG A 32 25.33 2.43 -11.53
C ARG A 32 24.32 3.34 -12.23
N HIS A 33 24.62 3.75 -13.47
CA HIS A 33 23.69 4.51 -14.29
C HIS A 33 22.41 3.72 -14.55
N GLU A 34 22.52 2.46 -14.97
CA GLU A 34 21.37 1.60 -15.22
C GLU A 34 20.52 1.41 -13.96
N ILE A 35 21.14 1.13 -12.81
CA ILE A 35 20.42 1.03 -11.53
C ILE A 35 19.67 2.33 -11.21
N ALA A 36 20.30 3.49 -11.41
CA ALA A 36 19.65 4.78 -11.20
C ALA A 36 18.45 4.99 -12.12
N THR A 37 18.57 4.60 -13.40
CA THR A 37 17.46 4.62 -14.37
C THR A 37 16.33 3.67 -13.97
N GLN A 38 16.64 2.44 -13.58
CA GLN A 38 15.63 1.48 -13.11
C GLN A 38 14.93 1.95 -11.84
N GLN A 39 15.66 2.59 -10.92
CA GLN A 39 15.09 3.17 -9.70
C GLN A 39 14.14 4.31 -10.02
N SER A 40 14.48 5.21 -10.95
CA SER A 40 13.61 6.32 -11.34
C SER A 40 12.34 5.84 -12.04
N LEU A 41 12.44 4.84 -12.93
CA LEU A 41 11.28 4.22 -13.59
C LEU A 41 10.33 3.58 -12.57
N ARG A 42 10.87 2.79 -11.63
CA ARG A 42 10.07 2.18 -10.55
C ARG A 42 9.45 3.23 -9.62
N ALA A 43 10.15 4.32 -9.33
CA ALA A 43 9.62 5.41 -8.52
C ALA A 43 8.46 6.12 -9.24
N ALA A 44 8.59 6.41 -10.54
CA ALA A 44 7.53 6.98 -11.35
C ALA A 44 6.30 6.06 -11.42
N GLU A 45 6.50 4.76 -11.63
CA GLU A 45 5.41 3.77 -11.62
C GLU A 45 4.67 3.74 -10.28
N ARG A 46 5.40 3.74 -9.15
CA ARG A 46 4.81 3.79 -7.80
C ARG A 46 4.04 5.08 -7.55
N ALA A 47 4.57 6.22 -8.01
CA ALA A 47 3.89 7.51 -7.91
C ALA A 47 2.58 7.49 -8.71
N GLY A 48 2.62 6.98 -9.94
CA GLY A 48 1.44 6.81 -10.80
C GLY A 48 0.36 5.94 -10.15
N ARG A 49 0.74 4.77 -9.62
CA ARG A 49 -0.18 3.88 -8.89
C ARG A 49 -0.81 4.57 -7.68
N THR A 50 -0.01 5.31 -6.91
CA THR A 50 -0.48 6.02 -5.72
C THR A 50 -1.48 7.12 -6.08
N VAL A 51 -1.21 7.88 -7.15
CA VAL A 51 -2.11 8.93 -7.63
C VAL A 51 -3.42 8.33 -8.15
N ALA A 52 -3.37 7.25 -8.94
CA ALA A 52 -4.56 6.57 -9.44
C ALA A 52 -5.44 6.02 -8.30
N GLU A 53 -4.84 5.34 -7.32
CA GLU A 53 -5.56 4.84 -6.13
C GLU A 53 -6.19 5.99 -5.33
N ARG A 54 -5.47 7.10 -5.12
CA ARG A 54 -6.04 8.29 -4.42
C ARG A 54 -7.25 8.87 -5.16
N ARG A 55 -7.23 8.89 -6.50
CA ARG A 55 -8.38 9.34 -7.30
C ARG A 55 -9.59 8.42 -7.11
N LEU A 56 -9.39 7.11 -7.19
CA LEU A 56 -10.46 6.13 -6.96
C LEU A 56 -11.05 6.26 -5.55
N ARG A 57 -10.22 6.47 -4.53
CA ARG A 57 -10.70 6.68 -3.16
C ARG A 57 -11.53 7.95 -3.01
N ARG A 58 -11.09 9.07 -3.61
CA ARG A 58 -11.89 10.30 -3.61
C ARG A 58 -13.24 10.11 -4.31
N ALA A 59 -13.27 9.35 -5.40
CA ALA A 59 -14.53 9.02 -6.06
C ALA A 59 -15.41 8.11 -5.19
N ALA A 60 -14.83 7.12 -4.50
CA ALA A 60 -15.55 6.22 -3.60
C ALA A 60 -16.05 6.89 -2.31
N SER A 61 -15.32 7.88 -1.77
CA SER A 61 -15.77 8.63 -0.58
C SER A 61 -16.98 9.53 -0.83
N VAL A 62 -17.35 9.75 -2.11
CA VAL A 62 -18.54 10.52 -2.51
C VAL A 62 -19.75 9.59 -2.72
N VAL A 63 -19.70 8.36 -2.20
CA VAL A 63 -20.89 7.48 -2.21
C VAL A 63 -21.98 8.11 -1.35
N ASN A 64 -23.04 8.56 -2.01
CA ASN A 64 -24.23 9.06 -1.38
C ASN A 64 -24.97 7.85 -0.73
N PRO A 65 -25.30 7.87 0.57
CA PRO A 65 -26.07 6.80 1.18
C PRO A 65 -27.43 6.57 0.48
N ALA A 66 -27.95 7.55 -0.27
CA ALA A 66 -29.16 7.41 -1.08
C ALA A 66 -29.00 6.54 -2.34
N THR A 67 -27.78 6.31 -2.85
CA THR A 67 -27.53 5.39 -3.98
C THR A 67 -27.16 3.98 -3.55
N CYS A 68 -27.02 3.76 -2.23
CA CYS A 68 -26.90 2.43 -1.68
C CYS A 68 -28.32 1.88 -1.42
N GLY A 69 -28.59 0.63 -1.77
CA GLY A 69 -29.90 0.00 -1.53
C GLY A 69 -30.24 -0.21 -0.05
N TYR A 70 -29.48 0.41 0.86
CA TYR A 70 -29.65 0.37 2.31
C TYR A 70 -29.28 1.71 2.92
N ARG A 71 -29.91 2.03 4.05
CA ARG A 71 -29.58 3.20 4.88
C ARG A 71 -28.76 2.74 6.09
N PRO A 72 -27.57 3.31 6.34
CA PRO A 72 -26.81 2.97 7.54
C PRO A 72 -27.58 3.36 8.81
N ILE A 73 -27.54 2.49 9.83
CA ILE A 73 -28.16 2.72 11.14
C ILE A 73 -27.21 3.33 12.18
N GLY A 74 -25.94 3.50 11.79
CA GLY A 74 -24.87 3.96 12.66
C GLY A 74 -23.49 3.74 12.04
N HIS A 75 -22.44 4.06 12.80
CA HIS A 75 -21.05 3.90 12.40
C HIS A 75 -20.20 3.29 13.51
N ILE A 76 -19.11 2.62 13.13
CA ILE A 76 -18.14 2.04 14.04
C ILE A 76 -16.96 3.01 14.19
N GLU A 77 -16.63 3.36 15.42
CA GLU A 77 -15.43 4.13 15.77
C GLU A 77 -14.39 3.19 16.35
N SER A 78 -13.20 3.16 15.77
CA SER A 78 -12.11 2.30 16.24
C SER A 78 -10.86 3.13 16.53
N CYS A 79 -9.86 2.51 17.16
CA CYS A 79 -8.54 3.11 17.34
C CYS A 79 -7.73 3.20 16.03
N PHE A 80 -8.23 2.65 14.92
CA PHE A 80 -7.59 2.70 13.62
C PHE A 80 -8.08 3.90 12.81
N VAL A 81 -7.19 4.85 12.56
CA VAL A 81 -7.47 6.08 11.79
C VAL A 81 -7.53 5.82 10.29
N GLU A 82 -6.74 4.86 9.80
CA GLU A 82 -6.66 4.49 8.39
C GLU A 82 -6.80 2.97 8.23
N ARG A 83 -7.20 2.49 7.04
CA ARG A 83 -7.19 1.05 6.74
C ARG A 83 -5.81 0.39 6.88
N ARG A 84 -4.74 1.18 6.76
CA ARG A 84 -3.35 0.69 6.89
C ARG A 84 -3.02 0.63 8.37
N GLY A 85 -2.88 -0.59 8.88
CA GLY A 85 -2.65 -0.84 10.31
C GLY A 85 -3.83 -1.50 11.01
N THR A 86 -5.02 -1.52 10.39
CA THR A 86 -6.13 -2.35 10.85
C THR A 86 -5.72 -3.83 10.77
N PRO A 87 -5.85 -4.60 11.85
CA PRO A 87 -5.47 -6.00 11.86
C PRO A 87 -6.33 -6.82 10.91
N ARG A 88 -5.73 -7.80 10.24
CA ARG A 88 -6.49 -8.77 9.41
C ARG A 88 -7.36 -9.69 10.26
N GLN A 89 -6.98 -9.89 11.52
CA GLN A 89 -7.70 -10.70 12.50
C GLN A 89 -7.81 -9.91 13.80
N GLY A 90 -8.99 -9.34 14.08
CA GLY A 90 -9.20 -8.47 15.25
C GLY A 90 -8.97 -9.19 16.59
N LEU A 91 -9.25 -10.49 16.66
CA LEU A 91 -9.05 -11.30 17.86
C LEU A 91 -7.58 -11.40 18.32
N LEU A 92 -6.62 -11.13 17.44
CA LEU A 92 -5.20 -11.12 17.81
C LEU A 92 -4.75 -9.83 18.51
N VAL A 93 -5.60 -8.81 18.54
CA VAL A 93 -5.31 -7.52 19.16
C VAL A 93 -6.40 -7.19 20.18
N PRO A 94 -6.39 -7.86 21.36
CA PRO A 94 -7.47 -7.74 22.34
C PRO A 94 -7.65 -6.33 22.89
N ASP A 95 -6.63 -5.48 22.82
CA ASP A 95 -6.71 -4.08 23.28
C ASP A 95 -7.34 -3.15 22.23
N ALA A 96 -7.50 -3.60 20.98
CA ALA A 96 -8.14 -2.83 19.92
C ALA A 96 -9.68 -2.87 20.04
N ARG A 97 -10.22 -2.07 20.96
CA ARG A 97 -11.66 -1.89 21.13
C ARG A 97 -12.23 -0.89 20.11
N ALA A 98 -13.51 -1.07 19.79
CA ALA A 98 -14.28 -0.18 18.95
C ALA A 98 -15.66 0.09 19.56
N ARG A 99 -16.28 1.20 19.18
CA ARG A 99 -17.60 1.63 19.64
C ARG A 99 -18.56 1.75 18.46
N LEU A 100 -19.67 1.03 18.50
CA LEU A 100 -20.79 1.27 17.60
C LEU A 100 -21.58 2.49 18.09
N ARG A 101 -21.72 3.51 17.25
CA ARG A 101 -22.61 4.65 17.48
C ARG A 101 -23.80 4.54 16.56
N LEU A 102 -24.99 4.37 17.13
CA LEU A 102 -26.24 4.37 16.39
C LEU A 102 -26.68 5.80 16.08
N ASP A 103 -27.22 6.01 14.89
CA ASP A 103 -27.86 7.27 14.49
C ASP A 103 -29.30 7.30 15.04
N PRO A 104 -29.63 8.19 15.99
CA PRO A 104 -30.98 8.30 16.55
C PRO A 104 -32.05 8.68 15.52
N HIS A 105 -31.65 9.25 14.37
CA HIS A 105 -32.56 9.55 13.25
C HIS A 105 -32.79 8.36 12.31
N ALA A 106 -32.00 7.29 12.45
CA ALA A 106 -32.16 6.05 11.69
C ALA A 106 -32.86 4.97 12.52
N VAL A 107 -32.57 4.87 13.82
CA VAL A 107 -33.14 3.87 14.73
C VAL A 107 -33.34 4.45 16.14
N GLN A 108 -34.28 3.93 16.92
CA GLN A 108 -34.42 4.26 18.35
C GLN A 108 -33.46 3.40 19.18
N PRO A 109 -32.34 3.93 19.72
CA PRO A 109 -31.26 3.09 20.24
C PRO A 109 -31.65 2.23 21.44
N ALA A 110 -32.48 2.75 22.36
CA ALA A 110 -32.89 2.01 23.55
C ALA A 110 -33.70 0.76 23.20
N ALA A 111 -34.73 0.91 22.35
CA ALA A 111 -35.54 -0.20 21.89
C ALA A 111 -34.78 -1.15 20.95
N ALA A 112 -33.89 -0.62 20.11
CA ALA A 112 -33.11 -1.44 19.17
C ALA A 112 -32.04 -2.31 19.85
N LEU A 113 -31.63 -1.96 21.07
CA LEU A 113 -30.60 -2.68 21.83
C LEU A 113 -31.16 -3.50 23.00
N GLU A 114 -32.46 -3.42 23.28
CA GLU A 114 -33.10 -4.14 24.37
C GLU A 114 -32.88 -5.66 24.26
N GLY A 115 -32.43 -6.29 25.34
CA GLY A 115 -32.18 -7.73 25.40
C GLY A 115 -30.82 -8.19 24.84
N LEU A 116 -30.04 -7.29 24.23
CA LEU A 116 -28.68 -7.64 23.76
C LEU A 116 -27.70 -7.89 24.91
N GLU A 117 -27.97 -7.36 26.11
CA GLU A 117 -27.15 -7.56 27.31
C GLU A 117 -27.05 -9.03 27.74
N GLY A 118 -27.97 -9.89 27.30
CA GLY A 118 -27.94 -11.33 27.55
C GLY A 118 -26.95 -12.10 26.66
N PHE A 119 -26.34 -11.46 25.67
CA PHE A 119 -25.46 -12.09 24.69
C PHE A 119 -24.01 -11.62 24.84
N SER A 120 -23.06 -12.55 24.70
CA SER A 120 -21.63 -12.23 24.72
C SER A 120 -21.11 -11.71 23.38
N HIS A 121 -21.81 -11.99 22.28
CA HIS A 121 -21.39 -11.68 20.91
C HIS A 121 -22.58 -11.26 20.05
N VAL A 122 -22.30 -10.40 19.07
CA VAL A 122 -23.26 -9.93 18.07
C VAL A 122 -22.64 -9.99 16.68
N TRP A 123 -23.49 -10.11 15.66
CA TRP A 123 -23.07 -9.96 14.27
C TRP A 123 -23.26 -8.52 13.82
N LEU A 124 -22.22 -7.96 13.21
CA LEU A 124 -22.26 -6.64 12.59
C LEU A 124 -22.13 -6.79 11.08
N ILE A 125 -23.09 -6.24 10.36
CA ILE A 125 -23.04 -6.10 8.90
C ILE A 125 -22.67 -4.64 8.63
N PHE A 126 -21.54 -4.40 7.97
CA PHE A 126 -21.01 -3.07 7.74
C PHE A 126 -20.38 -2.92 6.36
N GLU A 127 -20.33 -1.69 5.85
CA GLU A 127 -19.69 -1.36 4.59
C GLU A 127 -18.24 -0.90 4.82
N PHE A 128 -17.31 -1.44 4.03
CA PHE A 128 -15.93 -0.95 3.99
C PHE A 128 -15.86 0.34 3.15
N HIS A 129 -16.14 1.48 3.78
CA HIS A 129 -16.23 2.79 3.12
C HIS A 129 -14.96 3.24 2.36
N GLU A 130 -13.77 2.72 2.71
CA GLU A 130 -12.52 3.01 1.98
C GLU A 130 -12.21 2.03 0.82
N ASN A 131 -13.12 1.09 0.51
CA ASN A 131 -12.91 0.07 -0.51
C ASN A 131 -13.21 0.62 -1.92
N THR A 132 -12.20 0.64 -2.79
CA THR A 132 -12.32 1.13 -4.18
C THR A 132 -12.94 0.13 -5.15
N ASN A 133 -13.19 -1.12 -4.73
CA ASN A 133 -13.81 -2.14 -5.57
C ASN A 133 -15.28 -1.82 -5.91
N ALA A 134 -16.02 -1.19 -5.00
CA ALA A 134 -17.41 -0.81 -5.22
C ALA A 134 -17.56 0.17 -6.40
N ALA A 135 -16.59 1.08 -6.59
CA ALA A 135 -16.56 1.99 -7.74
C ALA A 135 -16.30 1.25 -9.07
N LYS A 136 -15.48 0.19 -9.06
CA LYS A 136 -15.20 -0.63 -10.25
C LYS A 136 -16.41 -1.47 -10.69
N LEU A 137 -17.13 -2.05 -9.72
CA LEU A 137 -18.33 -2.85 -9.98
C LEU A 137 -19.47 -2.01 -10.56
N ARG A 138 -19.63 -0.75 -10.09
CA ARG A 138 -20.65 0.16 -10.62
C ARG A 138 -20.29 0.76 -11.99
N GLY A 139 -19.02 0.87 -12.33
CA GLY A 139 -18.55 1.43 -13.61
C GLY A 139 -18.41 0.42 -14.76
N SER A 140 -18.59 -0.87 -14.52
CA SER A 140 -18.46 -1.94 -15.54
C SER A 140 -19.82 -2.43 -16.09
N GLY A 141 -20.93 -1.83 -15.64
CA GLY A 141 -22.27 -2.13 -16.12
C GLY A 141 -22.81 -1.12 -17.15
N GLY A 142 -21.92 -0.44 -17.90
CA GLY A 142 -22.27 0.48 -18.98
C GLY A 142 -21.88 -0.10 -20.33
#